data_AF-A0A9Q7AAK2-F1
#
_entry.id   AF-A0A9Q7AAK2-F1
#
_cell.length_a   1.000
_cell.length_b   1.000
_cell.length_c   1.000
_cell.angle_alpha   90.00
_cell.angle_beta   90.00
_cell.angle_gamma   90.00
#
_symmetry.space_group_name_H-M   'P 1'
#
loop_
_entity.id
_entity.type
_entity.pdbx_description
1 polymer ?
#
loop_
_entity_poly.entity_id
_entity_poly.type
_entity_poly.pdbx_seq_one_letter_code
_entity_poly.pdbx_strand_id
1 'polypeptide(L)'
;MNQNNYLILELLYFWKWFFHGISELTPGYRRILNKFLFMHFIFGMFIAWIVPISSLEAAEKILFPLSGILIGVSCAWSGTIQAMISSENIQHIERFKAGGVFEYSFCYLLALFISIMTICFWGLAGIGFFSSLGLRLGSYEYAEKVSIIFRALLYGLTSLSIRNTWQIMKMVHQMYVLDFFVFLKKRGEFEI
;
A
#
# COMPACT_ATOMS: atom_id res chain seq x y z
N MET A 1 -0.61 18.17 26.02
CA MET A 1 -0.25 16.77 25.70
C MET A 1 0.99 16.78 24.83
N ASN A 2 1.97 15.91 25.12
CA ASN A 2 3.25 15.89 24.41
C ASN A 2 3.09 15.31 23.00
N GLN A 3 3.83 15.79 22.00
CA GLN A 3 3.71 15.39 20.59
C GLN A 3 3.87 13.87 20.38
N ASN A 4 4.72 13.25 21.19
CA ASN A 4 4.93 11.80 21.22
C ASN A 4 3.68 10.99 21.58
N ASN A 5 2.78 11.53 22.39
CA ASN A 5 1.57 10.82 22.79
C ASN A 5 0.57 10.72 21.62
N TYR A 6 0.56 11.71 20.73
CA TYR A 6 -0.30 11.69 19.53
C TYR A 6 0.15 10.62 18.54
N LEU A 7 1.46 10.51 18.27
CA LEU A 7 2.01 9.48 17.38
C LEU A 7 1.69 8.07 17.87
N ILE A 8 1.84 7.80 19.17
CA ILE A 8 1.53 6.49 19.75
C ILE A 8 0.04 6.18 19.61
N LEU A 9 -0.83 7.15 19.87
CA LEU A 9 -2.27 6.99 19.71
C LEU A 9 -2.61 6.71 18.24
N GLU A 10 -2.10 7.48 17.28
CA GLU A 10 -2.33 7.25 15.85
C GLU A 10 -1.91 5.85 15.42
N LEU A 11 -0.77 5.35 15.90
CA LEU A 11 -0.31 4.01 15.59
C LEU A 11 -1.26 2.94 16.16
N LEU A 12 -1.71 3.10 17.40
CA LEU A 12 -2.67 2.20 18.03
C LEU A 12 -4.01 2.21 17.31
N TYR A 13 -4.48 3.39 16.90
CA TYR A 13 -5.72 3.54 16.13
C TYR A 13 -5.57 2.94 14.72
N PHE A 14 -4.42 3.08 14.07
CA PHE A 14 -4.12 2.44 12.79
C PHE A 14 -4.21 0.91 12.91
N TRP A 15 -3.54 0.31 13.91
CA TRP A 15 -3.59 -1.14 14.10
C TRP A 15 -4.97 -1.63 14.50
N LYS A 16 -5.68 -0.88 15.35
CA LYS A 16 -7.08 -1.16 15.68
C LYS A 16 -7.94 -1.17 14.41
N TRP A 17 -7.83 -0.15 13.57
CA TRP A 17 -8.52 -0.10 12.28
C TRP A 17 -8.09 -1.23 11.34
N PHE A 18 -6.80 -1.54 11.26
CA PHE A 18 -6.27 -2.56 10.38
C PHE A 18 -6.90 -3.93 10.66
N PHE A 19 -6.96 -4.33 11.94
CA PHE A 19 -7.44 -5.65 12.36
C PHE A 19 -8.95 -5.71 12.66
N HIS A 20 -9.51 -4.70 13.31
CA HIS A 20 -10.89 -4.74 13.83
C HIS A 20 -11.84 -3.75 13.14
N GLY A 21 -11.31 -2.78 12.38
CA GLY A 21 -12.11 -1.64 11.92
C GLY A 21 -12.39 -0.63 13.04
N ILE A 22 -12.99 0.51 12.69
CA ILE A 22 -13.35 1.57 13.65
C ILE A 22 -14.70 2.14 13.26
N SER A 23 -15.68 2.05 14.17
CA SER A 23 -17.05 2.56 13.97
C SER A 23 -17.67 2.03 12.68
N GLU A 24 -17.87 2.87 11.67
CA GLU A 24 -18.43 2.52 10.36
C GLU A 24 -17.38 2.06 9.34
N LEU A 25 -16.08 2.19 9.66
CA LEU A 25 -15.00 1.80 8.77
C LEU A 25 -14.74 0.30 8.83
N THR A 26 -14.79 -0.33 7.66
CA THR A 26 -14.41 -1.75 7.53
C THR A 26 -12.92 -1.95 7.84
N PRO A 27 -12.53 -3.13 8.36
CA PRO A 27 -11.14 -3.43 8.70
C PRO A 27 -10.17 -3.24 7.52
N GLY A 28 -9.02 -2.62 7.80
CA GLY A 28 -8.01 -2.30 6.79
C GLY A 28 -7.48 -3.53 6.04
N TYR A 29 -7.33 -4.69 6.71
CA TYR A 29 -6.86 -5.91 6.04
C TYR A 29 -7.74 -6.35 4.86
N ARG A 30 -9.05 -6.02 4.87
CA ARG A 30 -9.97 -6.36 3.77
C ARG A 30 -9.63 -5.62 2.48
N ARG A 31 -8.94 -4.48 2.58
CA ARG A 31 -8.41 -3.75 1.42
C ARG A 31 -7.28 -4.52 0.73
N ILE A 32 -6.52 -5.32 1.49
CA ILE A 32 -5.53 -6.27 0.94
C ILE A 32 -6.22 -7.55 0.47
N LEU A 33 -6.98 -8.20 1.36
CA LEU A 33 -7.65 -9.48 1.14
C LEU A 33 -8.96 -9.34 0.36
N ASN A 34 -8.89 -8.82 -0.86
CA ASN A 34 -10.03 -8.80 -1.77
C ASN A 34 -9.82 -9.71 -2.97
N LYS A 35 -10.86 -9.83 -3.79
CA LYS A 35 -10.88 -10.59 -5.05
C LYS A 35 -9.70 -10.31 -6.00
N PHE A 36 -9.04 -9.16 -5.88
CA PHE A 36 -7.87 -8.83 -6.70
C PHE A 36 -6.56 -9.42 -6.15
N LEU A 37 -6.49 -9.84 -4.89
CA LEU A 37 -5.30 -10.50 -4.35
C LEU A 37 -4.95 -11.77 -5.13
N PHE A 38 -5.98 -12.55 -5.47
CA PHE A 38 -5.83 -13.72 -6.33
C PHE A 38 -5.29 -13.34 -7.72
N MET A 39 -5.76 -12.24 -8.30
CA MET A 39 -5.24 -11.74 -9.58
C MET A 39 -3.77 -11.32 -9.48
N HIS A 40 -3.35 -10.67 -8.38
CA HIS A 40 -1.95 -10.32 -8.16
C HIS A 40 -1.06 -11.56 -8.02
N PHE A 41 -1.56 -12.60 -7.36
CA PHE A 41 -0.84 -13.88 -7.27
C PHE A 41 -0.73 -14.56 -8.64
N ILE A 42 -1.80 -14.63 -9.43
CA ILE A 42 -1.76 -15.15 -10.80
C ILE A 42 -0.77 -14.35 -11.65
N PHE A 43 -0.83 -13.01 -11.59
CA PHE A 43 0.08 -12.16 -12.33
C PHE A 43 1.54 -12.41 -11.91
N GLY A 44 1.80 -12.50 -10.61
CA GLY A 44 3.12 -12.83 -10.10
C GLY A 44 3.60 -14.19 -10.57
N MET A 45 2.72 -15.20 -10.60
CA MET A 45 3.02 -16.53 -11.11
C MET A 45 3.33 -16.50 -12.62
N PHE A 46 2.54 -15.77 -13.39
CA PHE A 46 2.76 -15.61 -14.83
C PHE A 46 4.12 -14.98 -15.13
N ILE A 47 4.49 -13.90 -14.43
CA ILE A 47 5.80 -13.26 -14.58
C ILE A 47 6.93 -14.19 -14.11
N ALA A 48 6.77 -14.87 -12.97
CA ALA A 48 7.76 -15.81 -12.46
C ALA A 48 8.02 -16.99 -13.40
N TRP A 49 7.02 -17.39 -14.20
CA TRP A 49 7.15 -18.43 -15.21
C TRP A 49 7.83 -17.95 -16.49
N ILE A 50 7.50 -16.73 -16.95
CA ILE A 50 8.05 -16.18 -18.20
C ILE A 50 9.49 -15.72 -18.05
N VAL A 51 9.86 -15.16 -16.89
CA VAL A 51 11.18 -14.56 -16.69
C VAL A 51 12.17 -15.64 -16.23
N PRO A 52 13.11 -16.08 -17.09
CA PRO A 52 14.00 -17.20 -16.82
C PRO A 52 15.24 -16.77 -16.01
N ILE A 53 15.05 -15.89 -15.02
CA ILE A 53 16.14 -15.42 -14.15
C ILE A 53 15.91 -15.87 -12.72
N SER A 54 17.00 -16.04 -11.98
CA SER A 54 16.94 -16.39 -10.56
C SER A 54 16.33 -15.26 -9.72
N SER A 55 15.78 -15.59 -8.55
CA SER A 55 15.26 -14.58 -7.60
C SER A 55 16.32 -13.57 -7.17
N LEU A 56 17.58 -14.02 -7.07
CA LEU A 56 18.73 -13.20 -6.73
C LEU A 56 19.02 -12.18 -7.84
N GLU A 57 19.16 -12.67 -9.08
CA GLU A 57 19.43 -11.83 -10.25
C GLU A 57 18.27 -10.85 -10.51
N ALA A 58 17.03 -11.29 -10.33
CA ALA A 58 15.86 -10.41 -10.40
C ALA A 58 15.95 -9.29 -9.36
N ALA A 59 16.30 -9.62 -8.12
CA ALA A 59 16.39 -8.65 -7.04
C ALA A 59 17.50 -7.63 -7.28
N GLU A 60 18.69 -8.04 -7.72
CA GLU A 60 19.79 -7.14 -8.05
C GLU A 60 19.41 -6.12 -9.13
N LYS A 61 18.64 -6.55 -10.14
CA LYS A 61 18.20 -5.70 -11.24
C LYS A 61 17.03 -4.79 -10.88
N ILE A 62 16.09 -5.27 -10.06
CA ILE A 62 14.78 -4.63 -9.84
C ILE A 62 14.73 -3.82 -8.53
N LEU A 63 15.47 -4.20 -7.49
CA LEU A 63 15.33 -3.63 -6.15
C LEU A 63 15.56 -2.12 -6.12
N PHE A 64 16.62 -1.63 -6.78
CA PHE A 64 16.93 -0.19 -6.81
C PHE A 64 15.87 0.62 -7.58
N PRO A 65 15.52 0.29 -8.84
CA PRO A 65 14.44 0.98 -9.55
C PRO A 65 13.11 0.92 -8.80
N LEU A 66 12.76 -0.25 -8.24
CA LEU A 66 11.50 -0.44 -7.54
C LEU A 66 11.42 0.38 -6.25
N SER A 67 12.49 0.40 -5.46
CA SER A 67 12.53 1.22 -4.24
C SER A 67 12.43 2.71 -4.57
N GLY A 68 13.13 3.17 -5.62
CA GLY A 68 13.02 4.55 -6.11
C GLY A 68 11.59 4.94 -6.49
N ILE A 69 10.88 4.08 -7.24
CA ILE A 69 9.48 4.32 -7.62
C ILE A 69 8.58 4.33 -6.37
N LEU A 70 8.67 3.34 -5.49
CA LEU A 70 7.80 3.24 -4.32
C LEU A 70 8.01 4.37 -3.32
N ILE A 71 9.26 4.79 -3.10
CA ILE A 71 9.61 5.94 -2.26
C ILE A 71 9.15 7.23 -2.93
N GLY A 72 9.45 7.42 -4.22
CA GLY A 72 9.06 8.61 -4.97
C GLY A 72 7.54 8.82 -4.97
N VAL A 73 6.78 7.75 -5.19
CA VAL A 73 5.31 7.77 -5.14
C VAL A 73 4.82 8.10 -3.72
N SER A 74 5.39 7.50 -2.67
CA SER A 74 5.03 7.83 -1.28
C SER A 74 5.27 9.32 -0.97
N CYS A 75 6.46 9.86 -1.33
CA CYS A 75 6.81 11.26 -1.13
C CYS A 75 5.96 12.23 -1.96
N ALA A 76 5.61 11.88 -3.20
CA ALA A 76 4.76 12.72 -4.04
C ALA A 76 3.38 12.93 -3.40
N TRP A 77 2.82 11.88 -2.80
CA TRP A 77 1.49 11.96 -2.21
C TRP A 77 1.48 12.61 -0.83
N SER A 78 2.55 12.50 -0.04
CA SER A 78 2.60 13.10 1.31
C SER A 78 2.32 14.61 1.30
N GLY A 79 2.85 15.34 0.32
CA GLY A 79 2.57 16.76 0.15
C GLY A 79 1.10 17.05 -0.16
N THR A 80 0.48 16.21 -0.99
CA THR A 80 -0.96 16.31 -1.30
C THR A 80 -1.82 16.02 -0.06
N ILE A 81 -1.43 15.05 0.76
CA ILE A 81 -2.10 14.76 2.04
C ILE A 81 -2.04 15.99 2.94
N GLN A 82 -0.85 16.56 3.09
CA GLN A 82 -0.64 17.73 3.95
C GLN A 82 -1.51 18.90 3.51
N ALA A 83 -1.57 19.17 2.20
CA ALA A 83 -2.43 20.23 1.66
C ALA A 83 -3.92 19.97 1.92
N MET A 84 -4.39 18.73 1.79
CA MET A 84 -5.78 18.37 2.04
C MET A 84 -6.18 18.48 3.51
N ILE A 85 -5.32 18.02 4.43
CA ILE A 85 -5.57 18.13 5.89
C ILE A 85 -5.67 19.60 6.31
N SER A 86 -4.90 20.47 5.67
CA SER A 86 -4.93 21.91 5.93
C SER A 86 -6.13 22.65 5.31
N SER A 87 -6.96 22.01 4.46
CA SER A 87 -8.13 22.65 3.86
C SER A 87 -9.30 22.74 4.85
N GLU A 88 -9.78 23.97 5.10
CA GLU A 88 -10.92 24.23 5.99
C GLU A 88 -12.22 23.56 5.54
N ASN A 89 -12.41 23.43 4.21
CA ASN A 89 -13.59 22.77 3.64
C ASN A 89 -13.59 21.28 3.95
N ILE A 90 -12.44 20.62 3.84
CA ILE A 90 -12.30 19.19 4.11
C ILE A 90 -12.48 18.91 5.61
N GLN A 91 -11.94 19.75 6.48
CA GLN A 91 -12.19 19.67 7.92
C GLN A 91 -13.68 19.85 8.27
N HIS A 92 -14.41 20.65 7.49
CA HIS A 92 -15.85 20.79 7.65
C HIS A 92 -16.59 19.53 7.19
N ILE A 93 -16.22 18.90 6.06
CA ILE A 93 -16.83 17.66 5.55
C ILE A 93 -16.61 16.47 6.50
N GLU A 94 -15.44 16.38 7.12
CA GLU A 94 -15.11 15.32 8.09
C GLU A 94 -16.11 15.26 9.25
N ARG A 95 -16.71 16.40 9.63
CA ARG A 95 -17.73 16.45 10.69
C ARG A 95 -19.07 15.82 10.32
N PHE A 96 -19.34 15.60 9.02
CA PHE A 96 -20.65 15.15 8.53
C PHE A 96 -20.63 13.77 7.84
N LYS A 97 -19.44 13.18 7.56
CA LYS A 97 -19.32 11.84 6.98
C LYS A 97 -18.29 11.00 7.73
N ALA A 98 -18.70 9.82 8.19
CA ALA A 98 -17.78 8.82 8.74
C ALA A 98 -16.76 8.39 7.66
N GLY A 99 -15.49 8.33 8.03
CA GLY A 99 -14.42 7.84 7.14
C GLY A 99 -13.74 8.88 6.24
N GLY A 100 -13.81 10.18 6.55
CA GLY A 100 -13.15 11.25 5.79
C GLY A 100 -11.61 11.20 5.79
N VAL A 101 -10.98 12.27 6.30
CA VAL A 101 -9.51 12.43 6.31
C VAL A 101 -8.81 11.29 7.05
N PHE A 102 -9.42 10.81 8.13
CA PHE A 102 -8.88 9.73 8.95
C PHE A 102 -8.70 8.39 8.19
N GLU A 103 -9.69 7.96 7.41
CA GLU A 103 -9.57 6.73 6.61
C GLU A 103 -8.48 6.88 5.55
N TYR A 104 -8.37 8.08 4.97
CA TYR A 104 -7.36 8.38 3.97
C TYR A 104 -5.95 8.30 4.54
N SER A 105 -5.69 8.89 5.72
CA SER A 105 -4.40 8.76 6.42
C SER A 105 -4.05 7.30 6.70
N PHE A 106 -5.01 6.47 7.09
CA PHE A 106 -4.79 5.05 7.31
C PHE A 106 -4.54 4.26 6.03
N CYS A 107 -5.23 4.60 4.94
CA CYS A 107 -4.95 4.02 3.63
C CYS A 107 -3.55 4.41 3.12
N TYR A 108 -3.11 5.64 3.39
CA TYR A 108 -1.76 6.09 3.10
C TYR A 108 -0.71 5.29 3.88
N LEU A 109 -0.86 5.20 5.21
CA LEU A 109 0.02 4.39 6.07
C LEU A 109 0.04 2.92 5.64
N LEU A 110 -1.11 2.37 5.22
CA LEU A 110 -1.19 1.00 4.73
C LEU A 110 -0.39 0.80 3.44
N ALA A 111 -0.48 1.70 2.46
CA ALA A 111 0.30 1.55 1.23
C ALA A 111 1.81 1.74 1.50
N LEU A 112 2.17 2.66 2.38
CA LEU A 112 3.56 2.84 2.82
C LEU A 112 4.08 1.55 3.46
N PHE A 113 3.32 0.95 4.38
CA PHE A 113 3.65 -0.31 5.02
C PHE A 113 3.86 -1.43 4.00
N ILE A 114 2.93 -1.61 3.05
CA ILE A 114 3.02 -2.64 2.00
C ILE A 114 4.24 -2.39 1.09
N SER A 115 4.55 -1.13 0.79
CA SER A 115 5.70 -0.76 -0.03
C SER A 115 7.03 -1.07 0.68
N ILE A 116 7.14 -0.73 1.96
CA ILE A 116 8.30 -1.08 2.79
C ILE A 116 8.45 -2.59 2.89
N MET A 117 7.36 -3.32 3.18
CA MET A 117 7.38 -4.79 3.21
C MET A 117 7.88 -5.33 1.87
N THR A 118 7.36 -4.85 0.74
CA THR A 118 7.79 -5.29 -0.60
C THR A 118 9.29 -5.06 -0.80
N ILE A 119 9.82 -3.89 -0.45
CA ILE A 119 11.25 -3.61 -0.53
C ILE A 119 12.06 -4.55 0.38
N CYS A 120 11.62 -4.78 1.62
CA CYS A 120 12.27 -5.72 2.53
C CYS A 120 12.30 -7.15 1.96
N PHE A 121 11.18 -7.63 1.39
CA PHE A 121 11.10 -8.94 0.77
C PHE A 121 12.01 -9.06 -0.45
N TRP A 122 12.10 -8.03 -1.29
CA TRP A 122 13.07 -7.98 -2.39
C TRP A 122 14.51 -7.90 -1.89
N GLY A 123 14.78 -7.20 -0.79
CA GLY A 123 16.09 -7.18 -0.13
C GLY A 123 16.51 -8.56 0.37
N LEU A 124 15.58 -9.30 1.00
CA LEU A 124 15.82 -10.70 1.39
C LEU A 124 16.12 -11.59 0.18
N ALA A 125 15.45 -11.35 -0.96
CA ALA A 125 15.77 -12.05 -2.20
C ALA A 125 17.17 -11.71 -2.72
N GLY A 126 17.57 -10.44 -2.63
CA GLY A 126 18.88 -9.93 -3.06
C GLY A 126 20.06 -10.45 -2.24
N ILE A 127 19.84 -10.88 -1.00
CA ILE A 127 20.88 -11.57 -0.20
C ILE A 127 20.84 -13.10 -0.35
N GLY A 128 20.02 -13.63 -1.25
CA GLY A 128 19.91 -15.06 -1.50
C GLY A 128 19.18 -15.86 -0.41
N PHE A 129 18.41 -15.20 0.48
CA PHE A 129 17.71 -15.86 1.58
C PHE A 129 16.79 -17.00 1.10
N PHE A 130 16.01 -16.76 0.04
CA PHE A 130 15.07 -17.75 -0.49
C PHE A 130 15.76 -18.95 -1.15
N SER A 131 16.89 -18.73 -1.82
CA SER A 131 17.70 -19.81 -2.41
C SER A 131 18.29 -20.70 -1.31
N SER A 132 18.82 -20.10 -0.24
CA SER A 132 19.32 -20.82 0.93
C SER A 132 18.21 -21.59 1.67
N LEU A 133 17.02 -20.99 1.80
CA LEU A 133 15.88 -21.63 2.43
C LEU A 133 15.40 -22.87 1.66
N GLY A 134 15.33 -22.79 0.32
CA GLY A 134 14.97 -23.93 -0.52
C GLY A 134 15.93 -25.11 -0.36
N LEU A 135 17.24 -24.84 -0.30
CA LEU A 135 18.28 -25.85 -0.10
C LEU A 135 18.22 -26.48 1.30
N ARG A 136 17.82 -25.73 2.33
CA ARG A 136 17.66 -26.26 3.70
C ARG A 136 16.44 -27.17 3.86
N LEU A 137 15.40 -26.96 3.05
CA LEU A 137 14.13 -27.67 3.17
C LEU A 137 14.06 -28.99 2.38
N GLY A 138 15.01 -29.27 1.47
CA GLY A 138 14.96 -30.51 0.70
C GLY A 138 16.00 -30.62 -0.42
N SER A 139 15.71 -31.50 -1.38
CA SER A 139 16.55 -31.75 -2.56
C SER A 139 16.53 -30.59 -3.56
N TYR A 140 17.47 -30.60 -4.52
CA TYR A 140 17.61 -29.57 -5.55
C TYR A 140 16.31 -29.30 -6.34
N GLU A 141 15.55 -30.36 -6.66
CA GLU A 141 14.26 -30.24 -7.35
C GLU A 141 13.21 -29.50 -6.51
N TYR A 142 13.24 -29.67 -5.19
CA TYR A 142 12.36 -28.95 -4.28
C TYR A 142 12.74 -27.47 -4.18
N ALA A 143 14.05 -27.18 -4.17
CA ALA A 143 14.55 -25.81 -4.13
C ALA A 143 14.10 -24.99 -5.36
N GLU A 144 14.04 -25.60 -6.55
CA GLU A 144 13.55 -24.94 -7.77
C GLU A 144 12.05 -24.58 -7.69
N LYS A 145 11.21 -25.53 -7.26
CA LYS A 145 9.75 -25.29 -7.07
C LYS A 145 9.49 -24.21 -6.02
N VAL A 146 10.22 -24.25 -4.91
CA VAL A 146 10.14 -23.24 -3.85
C VAL A 146 10.59 -21.86 -4.35
N SER A 147 11.65 -21.80 -5.15
CA SER A 147 12.13 -20.57 -5.78
C SER A 147 11.09 -19.95 -6.73
N ILE A 148 10.38 -20.76 -7.51
CA ILE A 148 9.26 -20.31 -8.37
C ILE A 148 8.15 -19.66 -7.52
N ILE A 149 7.76 -20.28 -6.41
CA ILE A 149 6.72 -19.74 -5.51
C ILE A 149 7.17 -18.40 -4.91
N PHE A 150 8.41 -18.31 -4.43
CA PHE A 150 8.92 -17.05 -3.89
C PHE A 150 8.99 -15.93 -4.94
N ARG A 151 9.39 -16.24 -6.18
CA ARG A 151 9.33 -15.27 -7.28
C ARG A 151 7.90 -14.79 -7.54
N ALA A 152 6.94 -15.71 -7.57
CA ALA A 152 5.54 -15.36 -7.73
C ALA A 152 5.05 -14.43 -6.62
N LEU A 153 5.43 -14.70 -5.37
CA LEU A 153 5.13 -13.85 -4.22
C LEU A 153 5.78 -12.47 -4.34
N LEU A 154 7.04 -12.36 -4.74
CA LEU A 154 7.75 -11.09 -4.91
C LEU A 154 7.09 -10.22 -5.99
N TYR A 155 6.80 -10.78 -7.16
CA TYR A 155 6.10 -10.06 -8.24
C TYR A 155 4.65 -9.71 -7.84
N GLY A 156 3.97 -10.61 -7.14
CA GLY A 156 2.64 -10.36 -6.59
C GLY A 156 2.61 -9.23 -5.57
N LEU A 157 3.59 -9.17 -4.66
CA LEU A 157 3.76 -8.10 -3.67
C LEU A 157 4.08 -6.75 -4.35
N THR A 158 4.92 -6.75 -5.39
CA THR A 158 5.15 -5.55 -6.21
C THR A 158 3.85 -5.06 -6.85
N SER A 159 3.10 -5.96 -7.48
CA SER A 159 1.81 -5.63 -8.10
C SER A 159 0.81 -5.09 -7.07
N LEU A 160 0.75 -5.70 -5.89
CA LEU A 160 -0.09 -5.27 -4.78
C LEU A 160 0.33 -3.88 -4.26
N SER A 161 1.63 -3.60 -4.17
CA SER A 161 2.15 -2.28 -3.76
C SER A 161 1.73 -1.19 -4.73
N ILE A 162 1.93 -1.40 -6.03
CA ILE A 162 1.52 -0.46 -7.09
C ILE A 162 0.01 -0.22 -7.03
N ARG A 163 -0.79 -1.26 -6.82
CA ARG A 163 -2.23 -1.09 -6.67
C ARG A 163 -2.57 -0.23 -5.46
N ASN A 164 -1.97 -0.48 -4.30
CA ASN A 164 -2.30 0.26 -3.08
C ASN A 164 -1.90 1.74 -3.20
N THR A 165 -0.75 2.04 -3.82
CA THR A 165 -0.37 3.43 -4.11
C THR A 165 -1.34 4.10 -5.09
N TRP A 166 -1.84 3.36 -6.08
CA TRP A 166 -2.88 3.87 -6.98
C TRP A 166 -4.23 4.14 -6.28
N GLN A 167 -4.60 3.35 -5.26
CA GLN A 167 -5.82 3.60 -4.48
C GLN A 167 -5.74 4.93 -3.74
N ILE A 168 -4.57 5.31 -3.21
CA ILE A 168 -4.35 6.61 -2.58
C ILE A 168 -4.62 7.72 -3.58
N MET A 169 -4.06 7.62 -4.79
CA MET A 169 -4.30 8.60 -5.84
C MET A 169 -5.79 8.78 -6.14
N LYS A 170 -6.55 7.68 -6.24
CA LYS A 170 -8.00 7.77 -6.46
C LYS A 170 -8.73 8.45 -5.31
N MET A 171 -8.34 8.18 -4.07
CA MET A 171 -8.93 8.82 -2.90
C MET A 171 -8.63 10.33 -2.87
N VAL A 172 -7.40 10.73 -3.22
CA VAL A 172 -7.03 12.15 -3.40
C VAL A 172 -7.95 12.85 -4.39
N HIS A 173 -8.13 12.26 -5.57
CA HIS A 173 -8.98 12.85 -6.61
C HIS A 173 -10.44 12.96 -6.14
N GLN A 174 -10.96 11.96 -5.44
CA GLN A 174 -12.30 12.01 -4.85
C GLN A 174 -12.43 13.15 -3.84
N MET A 175 -11.41 13.37 -3.01
CA MET A 175 -11.40 14.47 -2.03
C MET A 175 -11.35 15.85 -2.70
N TYR A 176 -10.56 16.04 -3.75
CA TYR A 176 -10.55 17.30 -4.50
C TYR A 176 -11.89 17.61 -5.15
N VAL A 177 -12.55 16.59 -5.72
CA VAL A 177 -13.88 16.76 -6.30
C VAL A 177 -14.90 17.16 -5.22
N LEU A 178 -14.85 16.52 -4.04
CA LEU A 178 -15.71 16.87 -2.91
C LEU A 178 -15.46 18.30 -2.42
N ASP A 179 -14.20 18.70 -2.29
CA ASP A 179 -13.80 20.06 -1.90
C ASP A 179 -14.36 21.09 -2.89
N PHE A 180 -14.24 20.82 -4.19
CA PHE A 180 -14.78 21.68 -5.25
C PHE A 180 -16.31 21.84 -5.14
N PHE A 181 -17.06 20.75 -4.92
CA PHE A 181 -18.51 20.84 -4.75
C PHE A 181 -18.92 21.61 -3.49
N VAL A 182 -18.20 21.44 -2.38
CA VAL A 182 -18.44 22.22 -1.16
C VAL A 182 -18.14 23.69 -1.36
N PHE A 183 -17.09 24.02 -2.11
CA PHE A 183 -16.78 25.38 -2.49
C PHE A 183 -17.90 26.02 -3.33
N LEU A 184 -18.43 25.33 -4.35
CA LEU A 184 -19.56 25.82 -5.15
C LEU A 184 -20.82 26.01 -4.29
N LYS A 185 -21.12 25.07 -3.39
CA LYS A 185 -22.25 25.17 -2.47
C LYS A 185 -22.13 26.40 -1.56
N LYS A 186 -20.94 26.70 -1.04
CA LYS A 186 -20.70 27.91 -0.23
C LYS A 186 -20.94 29.21 -1.00
N ARG A 187 -20.83 29.19 -2.33
CA ARG A 187 -21.13 30.33 -3.21
C ARG A 187 -22.60 30.43 -3.62
N GLY A 188 -23.44 29.46 -3.23
CA GLY A 188 -24.82 29.39 -3.70
C GLY A 188 -24.95 29.00 -5.18
N GLU A 189 -23.87 28.50 -5.79
CA GLU A 189 -23.84 28.11 -7.20
C GLU A 189 -24.28 26.65 -7.42
N PHE A 190 -24.59 25.91 -6.34
CA PHE A 190 -24.93 24.48 -6.39
C PHE A 190 -25.85 24.06 -5.23
N GLU A 191 -27.03 23.53 -5.56
CA GLU A 191 -27.95 22.83 -4.63
C GLU A 191 -28.02 21.34 -5.03
N ILE A 192 -28.04 20.44 -4.05
CA ILE A 192 -28.05 18.97 -4.24
C ILE A 192 -29.48 18.47 -4.34
#